data_AF-A0A8B8CIY2-F1
#
_entry.id   AF-A0A8B8CIY2-F1
#
_cell.length_a   1.000
_cell.length_b   1.000
_cell.length_c   1.000
_cell.angle_alpha   90.00
_cell.angle_beta   90.00
_cell.angle_gamma   90.00
#
_symmetry.space_group_name_H-M   'P 1'
#
loop_
_entity.id
_entity.type
_entity.pdbx_description
1 polymer ?
#
loop_
_entity_poly.entity_id
_entity_poly.type
_entity_poly.pdbx_seq_one_letter_code
_entity_poly.pdbx_strand_id
1 'polypeptide(L)'
;MNTTNSSAFQNVKTLEELNNEKAHQRLPAVVFLSILIVVGITGNIIVLVAYSRKYRPSTFRTFILTLAVVDLSSCLIGMPMELVDNLYPLTFYNEEFCKIGKFLGQILKIGSALIVFLMAVVRYQKICLPTKTYFSNKVARNLCIISMFVAVFLSWPFLILQGTQYKHYDGGVVGHDCSVDSDVKDTIYPFVYTIITFAFYMFVFFGLLILYTLIILNLRRHNELEEQRHKIDSRITKIMIAITVAFVVSYLPDCILDANSTFTKRNTLPPSPAVLGSLPLLARAYFINNVINPIIYFVGDTKFRKIMTKAFVYVIHIIRGKQFPGSNHFELSDTLKTEDHTNTTTKNSSTITNNKFSSADNSEL
;
A
#
# COMPACT_ATOMS: atom_id res chain seq x y z
N MET A 1 -12.64 68.25 10.21
CA MET A 1 -11.76 67.10 9.90
C MET A 1 -12.33 65.88 10.58
N ASN A 2 -12.79 64.86 9.84
CA ASN A 2 -13.19 63.55 10.40
C ASN A 2 -13.45 62.54 9.26
N THR A 3 -12.38 62.07 8.61
CA THR A 3 -12.46 61.08 7.50
C THR A 3 -11.16 60.26 7.42
N THR A 4 -10.89 59.43 8.43
CA THR A 4 -9.66 58.59 8.45
C THR A 4 -9.81 57.18 9.07
N ASN A 5 -11.00 56.78 9.53
CA ASN A 5 -11.20 55.47 10.19
C ASN A 5 -11.98 54.42 9.37
N SER A 6 -12.29 54.67 8.08
CA SER A 6 -13.07 53.73 7.26
C SER A 6 -12.24 52.74 6.43
N SER A 7 -10.94 52.99 6.23
CA SER A 7 -10.07 52.16 5.37
C SER A 7 -9.52 50.91 6.07
N ALA A 8 -9.45 50.89 7.39
CA ALA A 8 -8.94 49.75 8.16
C ALA A 8 -9.89 48.54 8.17
N PHE A 9 -11.20 48.77 8.00
CA PHE A 9 -12.22 47.71 8.04
C PHE A 9 -12.46 47.00 6.69
N GLN A 10 -11.94 47.50 5.57
CA GLN A 10 -12.27 46.98 4.23
C GLN A 10 -11.43 45.76 3.78
N ASN A 11 -10.41 45.35 4.53
CA ASN A 11 -9.52 44.23 4.16
C ASN A 11 -9.72 42.95 5.00
N VAL A 12 -10.77 42.89 5.84
CA VAL A 12 -11.12 41.67 6.59
C VAL A 12 -11.83 40.70 5.65
N LYS A 13 -11.16 39.58 5.31
CA LYS A 13 -11.77 38.48 4.56
C LYS A 13 -12.76 37.72 5.42
N THR A 14 -13.86 37.27 4.81
CA THR A 14 -14.80 36.33 5.42
C THR A 14 -14.19 34.94 5.58
N LEU A 15 -14.78 34.09 6.44
CA LEU A 15 -14.36 32.70 6.60
C LEU A 15 -14.44 31.91 5.30
N GLU A 16 -15.47 32.17 4.48
CA GLU A 16 -15.69 31.49 3.21
C GLU A 16 -14.63 31.86 2.17
N GLU A 17 -14.33 33.16 2.00
CA GLU A 17 -13.25 33.62 1.12
C GLU A 17 -11.90 33.02 1.50
N LEU A 18 -11.60 32.97 2.80
CA LEU A 18 -10.35 32.41 3.31
C LEU A 18 -10.28 30.87 3.17
N ASN A 19 -11.42 30.18 3.33
CA ASN A 19 -11.53 28.75 3.05
C ASN A 19 -11.29 28.47 1.57
N ASN A 20 -11.93 29.24 0.68
CA ASN A 20 -11.81 29.10 -0.77
C ASN A 20 -10.40 29.40 -1.28
N GLU A 21 -9.73 30.41 -0.74
CA GLU A 21 -8.31 30.71 -1.01
C GLU A 21 -7.40 29.52 -0.65
N LYS A 22 -7.59 28.93 0.53
CA LYS A 22 -6.80 27.77 0.98
C LYS A 22 -7.14 26.48 0.21
N ALA A 23 -8.41 26.27 -0.13
CA ALA A 23 -8.83 25.13 -0.96
C ALA A 23 -8.23 25.24 -2.38
N HIS A 24 -8.19 26.45 -2.95
CA HIS A 24 -7.54 26.72 -4.23
C HIS A 24 -6.02 26.46 -4.17
N GLN A 25 -5.34 26.83 -3.09
CA GLN A 25 -3.92 26.49 -2.87
C GLN A 25 -3.70 24.97 -2.74
N ARG A 26 -4.65 24.23 -2.12
CA ARG A 26 -4.63 22.76 -1.97
C ARG A 26 -5.13 22.01 -3.21
N LEU A 27 -5.66 22.68 -4.24
CA LEU A 27 -6.25 22.06 -5.43
C LEU A 27 -5.34 21.02 -6.16
N PRO A 28 -4.00 21.21 -6.28
CA PRO A 28 -3.13 20.18 -6.85
C PRO A 28 -3.19 18.85 -6.08
N ALA A 29 -3.30 18.89 -4.75
CA ALA A 29 -3.45 17.70 -3.92
C ALA A 29 -4.84 17.05 -4.08
N VAL A 30 -5.91 17.85 -4.23
CA VAL A 30 -7.27 17.37 -4.50
C VAL A 30 -7.33 16.59 -5.82
N VAL A 31 -6.76 17.14 -6.90
CA VAL A 31 -6.70 16.47 -8.22
C VAL A 31 -5.86 15.20 -8.15
N PHE A 32 -4.70 15.25 -7.49
CA PHE A 32 -3.82 14.10 -7.28
C PHE A 32 -4.51 12.96 -6.52
N LEU A 33 -5.13 13.24 -5.37
CA LEU A 33 -5.89 12.26 -4.58
C LEU A 33 -7.05 11.67 -5.39
N SER A 34 -7.78 12.48 -6.14
CA SER A 34 -8.90 12.01 -6.98
C SER A 34 -8.46 10.99 -8.03
N ILE A 35 -7.30 11.22 -8.67
CA ILE A 35 -6.70 10.25 -9.61
C ILE A 35 -6.26 8.97 -8.87
N LEU A 36 -5.60 9.09 -7.71
CA LEU A 36 -5.17 7.94 -6.93
C LEU A 36 -6.35 7.07 -6.46
N ILE A 37 -7.47 7.66 -6.05
CA ILE A 37 -8.69 6.94 -5.66
C ILE A 37 -9.20 6.07 -6.82
N VAL A 38 -9.37 6.65 -8.01
CA VAL A 38 -9.92 5.93 -9.18
C VAL A 38 -8.99 4.79 -9.63
N VAL A 39 -7.69 5.06 -9.74
CA VAL A 39 -6.71 4.04 -10.16
C VAL A 39 -6.53 2.97 -9.08
N GLY A 40 -6.51 3.36 -7.81
CA GLY A 40 -6.32 2.49 -6.66
C GLY A 40 -7.50 1.54 -6.42
N ILE A 41 -8.74 2.03 -6.47
CA ILE A 41 -9.94 1.17 -6.39
C ILE A 41 -9.94 0.16 -7.53
N THR A 42 -9.78 0.63 -8.77
CA THR A 42 -9.81 -0.22 -9.97
C THR A 42 -8.71 -1.28 -9.93
N GLY A 43 -7.48 -0.88 -9.65
CA GLY A 43 -6.32 -1.76 -9.61
C GLY A 43 -6.40 -2.82 -8.51
N ASN A 44 -6.74 -2.42 -7.28
CA ASN A 44 -6.78 -3.35 -6.15
C ASN A 44 -7.96 -4.33 -6.24
N ILE A 45 -9.11 -3.93 -6.79
CA ILE A 45 -10.20 -4.88 -7.11
C ILE A 45 -9.72 -5.95 -8.11
N ILE A 46 -8.99 -5.56 -9.17
CA ILE A 46 -8.45 -6.52 -10.14
C ILE A 46 -7.43 -7.46 -9.47
N VAL A 47 -6.57 -6.95 -8.60
CA VAL A 47 -5.63 -7.77 -7.80
C VAL A 47 -6.39 -8.78 -6.93
N LEU A 48 -7.38 -8.34 -6.17
CA LEU A 48 -8.19 -9.22 -5.31
C LEU A 48 -8.87 -10.32 -6.11
N VAL A 49 -9.53 -10.00 -7.23
CA VAL A 49 -10.22 -10.98 -8.08
C VAL A 49 -9.22 -11.95 -8.73
N ALA A 50 -8.13 -11.45 -9.29
CA ALA A 50 -7.13 -12.27 -9.98
C ALA A 50 -6.41 -13.22 -9.02
N TYR A 51 -5.83 -12.71 -7.92
CA TYR A 51 -5.11 -13.53 -6.95
C TYR A 51 -6.04 -14.46 -6.17
N SER A 52 -7.30 -14.08 -5.91
CA SER A 52 -8.26 -14.98 -5.27
C SER A 52 -8.61 -16.17 -6.15
N ARG A 53 -8.94 -15.94 -7.43
CA ARG A 53 -9.51 -16.97 -8.33
C ARG A 53 -8.50 -17.74 -9.18
N LYS A 54 -7.33 -17.18 -9.52
CA LYS A 54 -6.39 -17.77 -10.51
C LYS A 54 -5.03 -18.20 -9.95
N TYR A 55 -4.77 -18.01 -8.66
CA TYR A 55 -3.49 -18.34 -8.01
C TYR A 55 -3.65 -19.37 -6.90
N ARG A 56 -2.73 -20.36 -6.84
CA ARG A 56 -2.72 -21.37 -5.78
C ARG A 56 -2.39 -20.73 -4.40
N PRO A 57 -2.93 -21.23 -3.29
CA PRO A 57 -2.61 -20.76 -1.93
C PRO A 57 -1.11 -20.80 -1.61
N SER A 58 -0.52 -19.64 -1.32
CA SER A 58 0.89 -19.48 -0.95
C SER A 58 1.05 -18.28 -0.02
N THR A 59 2.13 -18.21 0.76
CA THR A 59 2.39 -17.05 1.62
C THR A 59 2.47 -15.75 0.83
N PHE A 60 2.98 -15.80 -0.41
CA PHE A 60 2.99 -14.67 -1.34
C PHE A 60 1.56 -14.18 -1.67
N ARG A 61 0.68 -15.10 -2.07
CA ARG A 61 -0.73 -14.79 -2.34
C ARG A 61 -1.44 -14.24 -1.10
N THR A 62 -1.16 -14.77 0.10
CA THR A 62 -1.71 -14.23 1.35
C THR A 62 -1.35 -12.77 1.53
N PHE A 63 -0.06 -12.41 1.45
CA PHE A 63 0.37 -11.01 1.62
C PHE A 63 -0.18 -10.08 0.53
N ILE A 64 -0.20 -10.49 -0.74
CA ILE A 64 -0.79 -9.68 -1.81
C ILE A 64 -2.28 -9.43 -1.57
N LEU A 65 -3.03 -10.44 -1.15
CA LEU A 65 -4.46 -10.27 -0.86
C LEU A 65 -4.68 -9.38 0.36
N THR A 66 -3.90 -9.52 1.44
CA THR A 66 -3.98 -8.61 2.60
C THR A 66 -3.65 -7.17 2.20
N LEU A 67 -2.55 -6.97 1.46
CA LEU A 67 -2.11 -5.64 1.03
C LEU A 67 -3.17 -4.98 0.14
N ALA A 68 -3.72 -5.70 -0.84
CA ALA A 68 -4.79 -5.19 -1.70
C ALA A 68 -6.09 -4.86 -0.93
N VAL A 69 -6.40 -5.53 0.20
CA VAL A 69 -7.52 -5.13 1.09
C VAL A 69 -7.19 -3.83 1.82
N VAL A 70 -5.99 -3.69 2.39
CA VAL A 70 -5.55 -2.48 3.10
C VAL A 70 -5.47 -1.28 2.15
N ASP A 71 -4.87 -1.47 0.98
CA ASP A 71 -4.75 -0.46 -0.07
C ASP A 71 -6.13 -0.01 -0.59
N LEU A 72 -7.04 -0.97 -0.87
CA LEU A 72 -8.41 -0.65 -1.27
C LEU A 72 -9.17 0.10 -0.16
N SER A 73 -9.02 -0.31 1.10
CA SER A 73 -9.61 0.40 2.24
C SER A 73 -9.05 1.82 2.38
N SER A 74 -7.76 2.02 2.08
CA SER A 74 -7.16 3.35 2.03
C SER A 74 -7.72 4.20 0.90
N CYS A 75 -7.95 3.63 -0.29
CA CYS A 75 -8.59 4.33 -1.40
C CYS A 75 -10.07 4.67 -1.14
N LEU A 76 -10.78 3.88 -0.32
CA LEU A 76 -12.20 4.06 0.00
C LEU A 76 -12.47 4.92 1.24
N ILE A 77 -11.52 5.04 2.17
CA ILE A 77 -11.70 5.72 3.46
C ILE A 77 -10.63 6.79 3.68
N GLY A 78 -9.35 6.41 3.63
CA GLY A 78 -8.24 7.30 3.94
C GLY A 78 -8.08 8.45 2.94
N MET A 79 -8.03 8.15 1.64
CA MET A 79 -7.92 9.18 0.61
C MET A 79 -9.16 10.09 0.53
N PRO A 80 -10.42 9.60 0.64
CA PRO A 80 -11.59 10.47 0.69
C PRO A 80 -11.65 11.39 1.92
N MET A 81 -11.27 10.91 3.12
CA MET A 81 -11.13 11.78 4.30
C MET A 81 -10.16 12.93 4.03
N GLU A 82 -9.01 12.61 3.44
CA GLU A 82 -7.98 13.58 3.11
C GLU A 82 -8.42 14.53 1.98
N LEU A 83 -9.22 14.05 1.03
CA LEU A 83 -9.82 14.86 -0.03
C LEU A 83 -10.76 15.93 0.56
N VAL A 84 -11.60 15.55 1.52
CA VAL A 84 -12.51 16.47 2.23
C VAL A 84 -11.73 17.51 3.04
N ASP A 85 -10.69 17.11 3.77
CA ASP A 85 -9.78 18.03 4.49
C ASP A 85 -9.11 19.06 3.52
N ASN A 86 -8.78 18.66 2.30
CA ASN A 86 -8.23 19.59 1.31
C ASN A 86 -9.27 20.54 0.67
N LEU A 87 -10.55 20.14 0.64
CA LEU A 87 -11.67 20.97 0.13
C LEU A 87 -12.24 21.93 1.19
N TYR A 88 -12.21 21.54 2.47
CA TYR A 88 -12.78 22.31 3.59
C TYR A 88 -11.72 22.67 4.65
N PRO A 89 -10.61 23.33 4.28
CA PRO A 89 -9.45 23.55 5.14
C PRO A 89 -9.70 24.43 6.38
N LEU A 90 -10.84 25.14 6.44
CA LEU A 90 -11.24 25.99 7.57
C LEU A 90 -12.72 25.86 7.94
N THR A 91 -13.44 24.92 7.33
CA THR A 91 -14.90 24.72 7.48
C THR A 91 -15.24 23.28 7.84
N PHE A 92 -14.30 22.58 8.50
CA PHE A 92 -14.45 21.21 8.94
C PHE A 92 -15.12 21.15 10.33
N TYR A 93 -16.45 21.25 10.34
CA TYR A 93 -17.23 21.35 11.58
C TYR A 93 -17.50 20.01 12.29
N ASN A 94 -17.33 18.86 11.64
CA ASN A 94 -17.64 17.55 12.23
C ASN A 94 -16.41 16.92 12.90
N GLU A 95 -16.27 17.13 14.19
CA GLU A 95 -15.15 16.64 15.01
C GLU A 95 -15.05 15.10 15.05
N GLU A 96 -16.18 14.40 15.21
CA GLU A 96 -16.22 12.92 15.26
C GLU A 96 -15.71 12.31 13.95
N PHE A 97 -16.14 12.85 12.81
CA PHE A 97 -15.71 12.43 11.48
C PHE A 97 -14.21 12.68 11.28
N CYS A 98 -13.67 13.78 11.80
CA CYS A 98 -12.23 14.03 11.83
C CYS A 98 -11.48 12.97 12.67
N LYS A 99 -11.90 12.76 13.93
CA LYS A 99 -11.32 11.79 14.87
C LYS A 99 -11.29 10.38 14.30
N ILE A 100 -12.44 9.87 13.85
CA ILE A 100 -12.58 8.53 13.26
C ILE A 100 -11.78 8.42 11.96
N GLY A 101 -11.87 9.43 11.07
CA GLY A 101 -11.21 9.40 9.78
C GLY A 101 -9.69 9.40 9.86
N LYS A 102 -9.10 10.27 10.70
CA LYS A 102 -7.64 10.31 10.91
C LYS A 102 -7.15 9.04 11.64
N PHE A 103 -7.93 8.49 12.59
CA PHE A 103 -7.64 7.18 13.22
C PHE A 103 -7.62 6.02 12.23
N LEU A 104 -8.66 5.88 11.38
CA LEU A 104 -8.72 4.85 10.34
C LEU A 104 -7.59 5.02 9.31
N GLY A 105 -7.27 6.26 8.92
CA GLY A 105 -6.13 6.58 8.06
C GLY A 105 -4.80 6.06 8.65
N GLN A 106 -4.56 6.30 9.94
CA GLN A 106 -3.35 5.83 10.62
C GLN A 106 -3.28 4.30 10.71
N ILE A 107 -4.40 3.61 11.00
CA ILE A 107 -4.45 2.14 11.01
C ILE A 107 -4.00 1.57 9.66
N LEU A 108 -4.48 2.16 8.57
CA LEU A 108 -4.16 1.71 7.22
C LEU A 108 -2.70 2.03 6.85
N LYS A 109 -2.20 3.21 7.26
CA LYS A 109 -0.79 3.64 7.06
C LYS A 109 0.19 2.71 7.78
N ILE A 110 -0.05 2.40 9.07
CA ILE A 110 0.78 1.49 9.87
C ILE A 110 0.60 0.03 9.44
N GLY A 111 -0.63 -0.40 9.13
CA GLY A 111 -0.93 -1.76 8.69
C GLY A 111 -0.21 -2.13 7.39
N SER A 112 -0.22 -1.23 6.40
CA SER A 112 0.51 -1.42 5.13
C SER A 112 2.02 -1.56 5.37
N ALA A 113 2.61 -0.69 6.22
CA ALA A 113 4.01 -0.75 6.60
C ALA A 113 4.41 -2.09 7.26
N LEU A 114 3.60 -2.59 8.19
CA LEU A 114 3.82 -3.89 8.84
C LEU A 114 3.70 -5.07 7.87
N ILE A 115 2.74 -5.01 6.92
CA ILE A 115 2.58 -6.06 5.91
C ILE A 115 3.81 -6.12 4.99
N VAL A 116 4.32 -4.97 4.53
CA VAL A 116 5.55 -4.87 3.72
C VAL A 116 6.78 -5.36 4.50
N PHE A 117 6.87 -5.05 5.80
CA PHE A 117 7.93 -5.58 6.67
C PHE A 117 7.87 -7.10 6.82
N LEU A 118 6.70 -7.66 7.11
CA LEU A 118 6.49 -9.12 7.20
C LEU A 118 6.76 -9.82 5.87
N MET A 119 6.41 -9.19 4.74
CA MET A 119 6.77 -9.64 3.40
C MET A 119 8.29 -9.79 3.23
N ALA A 120 9.07 -8.81 3.68
CA ALA A 120 10.53 -8.85 3.65
C ALA A 120 11.10 -9.96 4.55
N VAL A 121 10.61 -10.09 5.79
CA VAL A 121 11.02 -11.15 6.73
C VAL A 121 10.78 -12.55 6.16
N VAL A 122 9.61 -12.80 5.56
CA VAL A 122 9.29 -14.08 4.94
C VAL A 122 10.14 -14.35 3.69
N ARG A 123 10.58 -13.32 2.95
CA ARG A 123 11.57 -13.50 1.86
C ARG A 123 12.96 -13.81 2.38
N TYR A 124 13.42 -13.08 3.40
CA TYR A 124 14.71 -13.31 4.03
C TYR A 124 14.82 -14.75 4.54
N GLN A 125 13.80 -15.27 5.24
CA GLN A 125 13.80 -16.67 5.70
C GLN A 125 13.93 -17.66 4.53
N LYS A 126 13.18 -17.46 3.44
CA LYS A 126 13.18 -18.37 2.29
C LYS A 126 14.47 -18.35 1.47
N ILE A 127 15.21 -17.23 1.47
CA ILE A 127 16.40 -17.04 0.62
C ILE A 127 17.69 -17.26 1.43
N CYS A 128 17.78 -16.68 2.63
CA CYS A 128 19.01 -16.66 3.42
C CYS A 128 19.06 -17.77 4.48
N LEU A 129 17.92 -18.43 4.79
CA LEU A 129 17.83 -19.49 5.79
C LEU A 129 17.15 -20.76 5.23
N PRO A 130 17.67 -21.34 4.12
CA PRO A 130 17.00 -22.42 3.39
C PRO A 130 16.76 -23.69 4.21
N THR A 131 17.53 -23.91 5.27
CA THR A 131 17.43 -25.08 6.18
C THR A 131 16.39 -24.93 7.29
N LYS A 132 15.78 -23.75 7.48
CA LYS A 132 14.73 -23.56 8.49
C LYS A 132 13.34 -23.87 7.93
N THR A 133 12.47 -24.42 8.77
CA THR A 133 11.06 -24.64 8.45
C THR A 133 10.39 -23.35 7.97
N TYR A 134 9.97 -23.31 6.71
CA TYR A 134 9.39 -22.11 6.11
C TYR A 134 8.04 -21.74 6.74
N PHE A 135 7.74 -20.44 6.81
CA PHE A 135 6.42 -19.96 7.17
C PHE A 135 5.31 -20.63 6.35
N SER A 136 4.36 -21.28 7.04
CA SER A 136 3.18 -21.87 6.41
C SER A 136 2.14 -20.80 6.06
N ASN A 137 1.22 -21.13 5.15
CA ASN A 137 0.11 -20.23 4.77
C ASN A 137 -0.75 -19.83 5.98
N LYS A 138 -0.91 -20.71 6.98
CA LYS A 138 -1.62 -20.42 8.23
C LYS A 138 -0.87 -19.38 9.07
N VAL A 139 0.44 -19.55 9.26
CA VAL A 139 1.26 -18.60 10.04
C VAL A 139 1.31 -17.23 9.35
N ALA A 140 1.51 -17.16 8.03
CA ALA A 140 1.51 -15.90 7.30
C ALA A 140 0.18 -15.13 7.43
N ARG A 141 -0.96 -15.83 7.41
CA ARG A 141 -2.29 -15.23 7.64
C ARG A 141 -2.42 -14.71 9.07
N ASN A 142 -2.01 -15.49 10.07
CA ASN A 142 -2.08 -15.08 11.46
C ASN A 142 -1.18 -13.85 11.73
N LEU A 143 0.02 -13.80 11.14
CA LEU A 143 0.89 -12.63 11.19
C LEU A 143 0.24 -11.37 10.58
N CYS A 144 -0.45 -11.50 9.44
CA CYS A 144 -1.22 -10.39 8.85
C CYS A 144 -2.32 -9.86 9.80
N ILE A 145 -3.04 -10.77 10.46
CA ILE A 145 -4.11 -10.41 11.41
C ILE A 145 -3.50 -9.71 12.63
N ILE A 146 -2.42 -10.26 13.20
CA ILE A 146 -1.69 -9.66 14.32
C ILE A 146 -1.15 -8.28 13.94
N SER A 147 -0.60 -8.07 12.74
CA SER A 147 -0.15 -6.74 12.30
C SER A 147 -1.28 -5.72 12.22
N MET A 148 -2.51 -6.11 11.87
CA MET A 148 -3.64 -5.18 11.90
C MET A 148 -4.05 -4.83 13.33
N PHE A 149 -4.04 -5.79 14.28
CA PHE A 149 -4.25 -5.48 15.71
C PHE A 149 -3.16 -4.57 16.27
N VAL A 150 -1.89 -4.78 15.91
CA VAL A 150 -0.79 -3.88 16.29
C VAL A 150 -0.99 -2.49 15.66
N ALA A 151 -1.45 -2.40 14.41
CA ALA A 151 -1.75 -1.11 13.78
C ALA A 151 -2.87 -0.36 14.52
N VAL A 152 -3.94 -1.04 14.95
CA VAL A 152 -4.99 -0.46 15.80
C VAL A 152 -4.42 0.00 17.14
N PHE A 153 -3.63 -0.85 17.81
CA PHE A 153 -2.99 -0.52 19.09
C PHE A 153 -1.95 0.60 19.01
N LEU A 154 -1.32 0.84 17.86
CA LEU A 154 -0.44 1.99 17.66
C LEU A 154 -1.20 3.26 17.25
N SER A 155 -2.40 3.11 16.68
CA SER A 155 -3.20 4.25 16.18
C SER A 155 -4.15 4.84 17.22
N TRP A 156 -4.51 4.14 18.29
CA TRP A 156 -5.51 4.60 19.27
C TRP A 156 -5.36 6.04 19.78
N PRO A 157 -4.16 6.66 19.93
CA PRO A 157 -4.07 8.02 20.45
C PRO A 157 -4.63 9.05 19.46
N PHE A 158 -4.76 8.72 18.17
CA PHE A 158 -5.43 9.60 17.19
C PHE A 158 -6.88 9.95 17.60
N LEU A 159 -7.59 9.06 18.30
CA LEU A 159 -8.95 9.31 18.78
C LEU A 159 -9.03 10.40 19.85
N ILE A 160 -7.90 10.72 20.50
CA ILE A 160 -7.76 11.73 21.56
C ILE A 160 -6.99 12.96 21.04
N LEU A 161 -5.98 12.74 20.20
CA LEU A 161 -5.04 13.77 19.76
C LEU A 161 -5.47 14.54 18.51
N GLN A 162 -6.29 13.95 17.63
CA GLN A 162 -6.87 14.63 16.48
C GLN A 162 -8.27 15.11 16.81
N GLY A 163 -8.75 16.15 16.12
CA GLY A 163 -10.07 16.74 16.33
C GLY A 163 -10.16 18.09 15.64
N THR A 164 -10.95 19.00 16.21
CA THR A 164 -11.16 20.33 15.63
C THR A 164 -10.12 21.33 16.16
N GLN A 165 -9.28 21.83 15.26
CA GLN A 165 -8.32 22.88 15.54
C GLN A 165 -8.91 24.25 15.19
N TYR A 166 -9.12 25.09 16.20
CA TYR A 166 -9.55 26.48 16.01
C TYR A 166 -8.38 27.34 15.52
N LYS A 167 -8.59 28.05 14.41
CA LYS A 167 -7.62 28.98 13.82
C LYS A 167 -8.22 30.37 13.74
N HIS A 168 -7.65 31.31 14.49
CA HIS A 168 -8.06 32.71 14.52
C HIS A 168 -7.35 33.49 13.40
N TYR A 169 -8.09 34.37 12.74
CA TYR A 169 -7.62 35.28 11.71
C TYR A 169 -8.05 36.73 12.00
N ASP A 170 -7.50 37.67 11.25
CA ASP A 170 -7.81 39.09 11.38
C ASP A 170 -9.32 39.36 11.26
N GLY A 171 -9.80 40.38 11.98
CA GLY A 171 -11.23 40.68 12.08
C GLY A 171 -12.05 39.72 12.96
N GLY A 172 -11.40 38.83 13.72
CA GLY A 172 -12.06 37.94 14.67
C GLY A 172 -12.65 36.67 14.05
N VAL A 173 -12.34 36.38 12.79
CA VAL A 173 -12.80 35.18 12.09
C VAL A 173 -12.14 33.93 12.67
N VAL A 174 -12.94 32.91 12.96
CA VAL A 174 -12.48 31.61 13.47
C VAL A 174 -12.77 30.52 12.44
N GLY A 175 -11.73 29.81 12.01
CA GLY A 175 -11.85 28.62 11.16
C GLY A 175 -11.66 27.32 11.94
N HIS A 176 -12.30 26.26 11.44
CA HIS A 176 -12.30 24.91 12.00
C HIS A 176 -11.54 23.97 11.04
N ASP A 177 -10.37 23.49 11.46
CA ASP A 177 -9.49 22.61 10.67
C ASP A 177 -9.41 21.21 11.30
N CYS A 178 -9.31 20.15 10.50
CA CYS A 178 -9.23 18.76 10.97
C CYS A 178 -7.77 18.37 11.25
N SER A 179 -7.32 18.59 12.48
CA SER A 179 -5.91 18.50 12.84
C SER A 179 -5.73 18.12 14.31
N VAL A 180 -4.56 18.40 14.90
CA VAL A 180 -4.32 18.21 16.34
C VAL A 180 -5.31 19.05 17.13
N ASP A 181 -6.09 18.39 17.99
CA ASP A 181 -7.22 18.97 18.72
C ASP A 181 -6.79 20.18 19.56
N SER A 182 -7.63 21.21 19.60
CA SER A 182 -7.35 22.45 20.32
C SER A 182 -7.09 22.26 21.81
N ASP A 183 -7.73 21.25 22.40
CA ASP A 183 -7.63 20.95 23.84
C ASP A 183 -6.29 20.29 24.21
N VAL A 184 -5.60 19.67 23.24
CA VAL A 184 -4.34 18.94 23.48
C VAL A 184 -3.13 19.49 22.71
N LYS A 185 -3.31 20.38 21.73
CA LYS A 185 -2.23 20.88 20.84
C LYS A 185 -1.02 21.48 21.58
N ASP A 186 -1.26 22.16 22.71
CA ASP A 186 -0.23 22.86 23.49
C ASP A 186 0.35 21.98 24.62
N THR A 187 -0.11 20.73 24.73
CA THR A 187 0.42 19.73 25.67
C THR A 187 1.63 18.99 25.09
N ILE A 188 2.30 18.18 25.91
CA ILE A 188 3.40 17.33 25.47
C ILE A 188 2.95 16.07 24.70
N TYR A 189 1.66 15.70 24.74
CA TYR A 189 1.17 14.43 24.19
C TYR A 189 1.32 14.30 22.67
N PRO A 190 0.97 15.30 21.83
CA PRO A 190 1.20 15.23 20.38
C PRO A 190 2.67 15.04 20.03
N PHE A 191 3.57 15.73 20.75
CA PHE A 191 5.02 15.62 20.54
C PHE A 191 5.54 14.21 20.87
N VAL A 192 5.21 13.68 22.05
CA VAL A 192 5.60 12.32 22.48
C VAL A 192 5.10 11.28 21.49
N TYR A 193 3.84 11.39 21.08
CA TYR A 193 3.26 10.45 20.13
C TYR A 193 3.93 10.54 18.74
N THR A 194 4.25 11.75 18.27
CA THR A 194 5.01 11.95 17.02
C THR A 194 6.37 11.27 17.08
N ILE A 195 7.12 11.41 18.18
CA ILE A 195 8.41 10.74 18.39
C ILE A 195 8.25 9.21 18.37
N ILE A 196 7.23 8.66 19.02
CA ILE A 196 6.94 7.21 19.02
C ILE A 196 6.65 6.71 17.60
N THR A 197 5.80 7.40 16.85
CA THR A 197 5.47 7.01 15.46
C THR A 197 6.66 7.17 14.53
N PHE A 198 7.47 8.23 14.68
CA PHE A 198 8.69 8.43 13.91
C PHE A 198 9.70 7.29 14.17
N ALA A 199 9.94 6.94 15.44
CA ALA A 199 10.81 5.83 15.81
C ALA A 199 10.32 4.49 15.23
N PHE A 200 9.01 4.25 15.22
CA PHE A 200 8.41 3.09 14.56
C PHE A 200 8.67 3.07 13.04
N TYR A 201 8.45 4.18 12.33
CA TYR A 201 8.73 4.26 10.89
C TYR A 201 10.22 4.10 10.58
N MET A 202 11.12 4.65 11.39
CA MET A 202 12.57 4.42 11.25
C MET A 202 12.95 2.96 11.50
N PHE A 203 12.35 2.28 12.49
CA PHE A 203 12.54 0.84 12.70
C PHE A 203 12.12 0.02 11.48
N VAL A 204 10.94 0.31 10.91
CA VAL A 204 10.47 -0.36 9.68
C VAL A 204 11.43 -0.07 8.51
N PHE A 205 11.80 1.19 8.29
CA PHE A 205 12.71 1.61 7.21
C PHE A 205 14.09 0.92 7.30
N PHE A 206 14.77 1.00 8.44
CA PHE A 206 16.08 0.37 8.62
C PHE A 206 15.99 -1.16 8.61
N GLY A 207 14.93 -1.73 9.20
CA GLY A 207 14.68 -3.16 9.15
C GLY A 207 14.50 -3.68 7.73
N LEU A 208 13.72 -2.98 6.89
CA LEU A 208 13.59 -3.26 5.47
C LEU A 208 14.95 -3.14 4.75
N LEU A 209 15.69 -2.06 4.97
CA LEU A 209 17.00 -1.83 4.37
C LEU A 209 17.98 -2.98 4.67
N ILE A 210 18.07 -3.40 5.94
CA ILE A 210 18.93 -4.50 6.39
C ILE A 210 18.48 -5.83 5.76
N LEU A 211 17.20 -6.17 5.87
CA LEU A 211 16.65 -7.42 5.33
C LEU A 211 16.89 -7.55 3.82
N TYR A 212 16.64 -6.48 3.05
CA TYR A 212 16.86 -6.50 1.60
C TYR A 212 18.33 -6.45 1.21
N THR A 213 19.19 -5.77 1.96
CA THR A 213 20.65 -5.84 1.75
C THR A 213 21.13 -7.28 1.91
N LEU A 214 20.72 -7.98 2.97
CA LEU A 214 21.07 -9.38 3.20
C LEU A 214 20.49 -10.32 2.11
N ILE A 215 19.25 -10.08 1.66
CA ILE A 215 18.65 -10.83 0.54
C ILE A 215 19.46 -10.64 -0.74
N ILE A 216 19.83 -9.41 -1.09
CA ILE A 216 20.57 -9.09 -2.32
C ILE A 216 21.98 -9.69 -2.27
N LEU A 217 22.68 -9.59 -1.13
CA LEU A 217 24.00 -10.18 -0.95
C LEU A 217 23.95 -11.72 -1.08
N ASN A 218 22.99 -12.39 -0.43
CA ASN A 218 22.89 -13.85 -0.56
C ASN A 218 22.46 -14.28 -1.97
N LEU A 219 21.61 -13.51 -2.67
CA LEU A 219 21.27 -13.78 -4.08
C LEU A 219 22.49 -13.65 -5.01
N ARG A 220 23.36 -12.65 -4.80
CA ARG A 220 24.61 -12.53 -5.58
C ARG A 220 25.51 -13.74 -5.35
N ARG A 221 25.75 -14.09 -4.08
CA ARG A 221 26.56 -15.25 -3.69
C ARG A 221 26.01 -16.57 -4.24
N HIS A 222 24.69 -16.77 -4.27
CA HIS A 222 24.11 -17.96 -4.90
C HIS A 222 24.22 -17.94 -6.44
N ASN A 223 24.07 -16.78 -7.10
CA ASN A 223 24.28 -16.71 -8.55
C ASN A 223 25.74 -17.02 -8.95
N GLU A 224 26.70 -16.66 -8.11
CA GLU A 224 28.13 -16.97 -8.30
C GLU A 224 28.47 -18.45 -8.05
N LEU A 225 27.67 -19.17 -7.25
CA LEU A 225 27.88 -20.57 -6.89
C LEU A 225 26.96 -21.57 -7.63
N GLU A 226 25.82 -21.12 -8.16
CA GLU A 226 24.79 -21.94 -8.82
C GLU A 226 24.64 -21.65 -10.32
N GLU A 227 25.74 -21.63 -11.07
CA GLU A 227 25.68 -21.66 -12.55
C GLU A 227 25.02 -22.96 -13.10
N GLN A 228 24.73 -23.93 -12.23
CA GLN A 228 24.33 -25.30 -12.60
C GLN A 228 23.03 -25.84 -11.97
N ARG A 229 22.31 -25.12 -11.08
CA ARG A 229 21.12 -25.72 -10.41
C ARG A 229 19.89 -24.84 -10.20
N HIS A 230 19.60 -24.37 -8.98
CA HIS A 230 18.22 -24.12 -8.58
C HIS A 230 17.76 -22.69 -8.87
N LYS A 231 16.90 -22.56 -9.89
CA LYS A 231 16.06 -21.37 -10.09
C LYS A 231 15.07 -21.21 -8.93
N ILE A 232 15.54 -20.63 -7.82
CA ILE A 232 14.68 -19.82 -6.95
C ILE A 232 13.98 -18.83 -7.88
N ASP A 233 12.65 -18.70 -7.78
CA ASP A 233 11.88 -17.82 -8.66
C ASP A 233 12.16 -16.34 -8.34
N SER A 234 13.29 -15.85 -8.88
CA SER A 234 13.84 -14.51 -8.66
C SER A 234 12.83 -13.43 -9.02
N ARG A 235 11.85 -13.77 -9.84
CA ARG A 235 10.71 -12.94 -10.23
C ARG A 235 9.87 -12.48 -9.04
N ILE A 236 9.43 -13.42 -8.19
CA ILE A 236 8.60 -13.12 -7.02
C ILE A 236 9.40 -12.24 -6.05
N THR A 237 10.70 -12.51 -5.90
CA THR A 237 11.59 -11.69 -5.09
C THR A 237 11.78 -10.28 -5.67
N LYS A 238 11.96 -10.13 -6.99
CA LYS A 238 12.03 -8.83 -7.69
C LYS A 238 10.75 -8.02 -7.51
N ILE A 239 9.57 -8.65 -7.60
CA ILE A 239 8.28 -8.01 -7.29
C ILE A 239 8.26 -7.47 -5.87
N MET A 240 8.67 -8.27 -4.88
CA MET A 240 8.63 -7.85 -3.48
C MET A 240 9.69 -6.79 -3.14
N ILE A 241 10.85 -6.81 -3.79
CA ILE A 241 11.83 -5.71 -3.73
C ILE A 241 11.21 -4.43 -4.29
N ALA A 242 10.57 -4.49 -5.47
CA ALA A 242 9.95 -3.32 -6.10
C ALA A 242 8.83 -2.71 -5.24
N ILE A 243 8.00 -3.52 -4.60
CA ILE A 243 6.97 -3.06 -3.64
C ILE A 243 7.63 -2.29 -2.48
N THR A 244 8.67 -2.85 -1.88
CA THR A 244 9.36 -2.19 -0.77
C THR A 244 10.07 -0.90 -1.21
N VAL A 245 10.70 -0.88 -2.38
CA VAL A 245 11.32 0.35 -2.90
C VAL A 245 10.26 1.42 -3.14
N ALA A 246 9.08 1.05 -3.69
CA ALA A 246 7.98 1.97 -3.88
C ALA A 246 7.41 2.49 -2.55
N PHE A 247 7.25 1.63 -1.53
CA PHE A 247 6.91 2.03 -0.17
C PHE A 247 7.91 3.05 0.39
N VAL A 248 9.21 2.71 0.37
CA VAL A 248 10.26 3.59 0.89
C VAL A 248 10.28 4.95 0.18
N VAL A 249 10.24 4.98 -1.16
CA VAL A 249 10.31 6.23 -1.93
C VAL A 249 9.06 7.09 -1.75
N SER A 250 7.88 6.49 -1.60
CA SER A 250 6.63 7.23 -1.42
C SER A 250 6.43 7.77 0.01
N TYR A 251 6.95 7.07 1.03
CA TYR A 251 6.85 7.51 2.44
C TYR A 251 7.97 8.49 2.85
N LEU A 252 9.13 8.49 2.18
CA LEU A 252 10.26 9.36 2.56
C LEU A 252 9.92 10.87 2.59
N PRO A 253 9.16 11.46 1.65
CA PRO A 253 8.78 12.87 1.71
C PRO A 253 7.92 13.22 2.92
N ASP A 254 6.96 12.36 3.24
CA ASP A 254 6.05 12.48 4.41
C ASP A 254 6.85 12.45 5.72
N CYS A 255 7.73 11.46 5.90
CA CYS A 255 8.64 11.38 7.06
C CYS A 255 9.54 12.63 7.22
N ILE A 256 10.04 13.19 6.12
CA ILE A 256 10.90 14.40 6.14
C ILE A 256 10.08 15.63 6.53
N LEU A 257 8.85 15.77 6.04
CA LEU A 257 7.97 16.90 6.33
C LEU A 257 7.48 16.87 7.78
N ASP A 258 7.08 15.70 8.29
CA ASP A 258 6.70 15.51 9.69
C ASP A 258 7.86 15.84 10.63
N ALA A 259 9.07 15.33 10.34
CA ALA A 259 10.28 15.64 11.10
C ALA A 259 10.60 17.15 11.08
N ASN A 260 10.58 17.78 9.91
CA ASN A 260 10.84 19.22 9.79
C ASN A 260 9.82 20.05 10.57
N SER A 261 8.54 19.72 10.52
CA SER A 261 7.48 20.43 11.26
C SER A 261 7.63 20.30 12.78
N THR A 262 8.18 19.17 13.24
CA THR A 262 8.36 18.85 14.67
C THR A 262 9.63 19.47 15.25
N PHE A 263 10.77 19.32 14.57
CA PHE A 263 12.08 19.76 15.07
C PHE A 263 12.38 21.22 14.74
N THR A 264 11.86 21.74 13.63
CA THR A 264 12.10 23.13 13.21
C THR A 264 10.88 23.98 13.54
N LYS A 265 10.83 24.56 14.75
CA LYS A 265 9.77 25.50 15.15
C LYS A 265 9.64 26.66 14.16
N ARG A 266 8.71 26.53 13.21
CA ARG A 266 8.28 27.57 12.24
C ARG A 266 9.43 28.36 11.58
N ASN A 267 10.46 27.69 11.05
CA ASN A 267 11.18 28.30 9.93
C ASN A 267 10.27 28.22 8.70
N THR A 268 9.39 29.21 8.58
CA THR A 268 8.51 29.36 7.41
C THR A 268 9.39 29.53 6.18
N LEU A 269 9.42 28.53 5.30
CA LEU A 269 9.86 28.78 3.92
C LEU A 269 9.05 29.97 3.40
N PRO A 270 9.69 30.93 2.69
CA PRO A 270 8.97 32.05 2.14
C PRO A 270 7.83 31.52 1.27
N PRO A 271 6.59 32.02 1.44
CA PRO A 271 5.39 31.46 0.81
C PRO A 271 5.35 31.81 -0.68
N SER A 272 6.19 31.15 -1.47
CA SER A 272 6.08 31.18 -2.92
C SER A 272 4.85 30.36 -3.35
N PRO A 273 4.16 30.72 -4.45
CA PRO A 273 3.04 29.94 -4.97
C PRO A 273 3.43 28.47 -5.25
N ALA A 274 4.67 28.22 -5.65
CA ALA A 274 5.21 26.89 -5.86
C ALA A 274 5.32 26.08 -4.55
N VAL A 275 5.77 26.69 -3.45
CA VAL A 275 5.84 26.04 -2.13
C VAL A 275 4.44 25.73 -1.60
N LEU A 276 3.51 26.68 -1.73
CA LEU A 276 2.11 26.52 -1.31
C LEU A 276 1.39 25.38 -2.04
N GLY A 277 1.62 25.20 -3.35
CA GLY A 277 1.01 24.12 -4.13
C GLY A 277 1.72 22.76 -4.05
N SER A 278 3.05 22.73 -3.88
CA SER A 278 3.84 21.49 -3.90
C SER A 278 3.97 20.78 -2.55
N LEU A 279 4.04 21.51 -1.44
CA LEU A 279 4.12 20.89 -0.10
C LEU A 279 2.91 20.00 0.23
N PRO A 280 1.65 20.40 -0.05
CA PRO A 280 0.48 19.54 0.19
C PRO A 280 0.51 18.24 -0.64
N LEU A 281 1.11 18.26 -1.83
CA LEU A 281 1.24 17.09 -2.69
C LEU A 281 2.35 16.17 -2.19
N LEU A 282 3.51 16.71 -1.81
CA LEU A 282 4.63 15.95 -1.22
C LEU A 282 4.24 15.26 0.09
N ALA A 283 3.51 15.97 0.97
CA ALA A 283 2.95 15.41 2.21
C ALA A 283 1.96 14.24 1.99
N ARG A 284 1.50 14.04 0.76
CA ARG A 284 0.53 13.00 0.37
C ARG A 284 1.11 11.98 -0.60
N ALA A 285 2.41 12.06 -0.90
CA ALA A 285 3.11 11.13 -1.78
C ALA A 285 3.01 9.67 -1.29
N TYR A 286 2.88 9.44 0.02
CA TYR A 286 2.74 8.09 0.59
C TYR A 286 1.51 7.33 0.08
N PHE A 287 0.45 8.02 -0.35
CA PHE A 287 -0.72 7.37 -0.95
C PHE A 287 -0.42 6.65 -2.28
N ILE A 288 0.68 6.99 -2.96
CA ILE A 288 1.14 6.27 -4.18
C ILE A 288 1.37 4.78 -3.87
N ASN A 289 1.84 4.45 -2.67
CA ASN A 289 2.05 3.07 -2.23
C ASN A 289 0.81 2.19 -2.42
N ASN A 290 -0.38 2.76 -2.21
CA ASN A 290 -1.64 2.02 -2.24
C ASN A 290 -2.17 1.82 -3.68
N VAL A 291 -1.50 2.40 -4.68
CA VAL A 291 -1.91 2.42 -6.10
C VAL A 291 -0.85 1.80 -7.01
N ILE A 292 0.42 1.84 -6.62
CA ILE A 292 1.55 1.33 -7.41
C ILE A 292 1.61 -0.21 -7.46
N ASN A 293 1.05 -0.91 -6.46
CA ASN A 293 1.10 -2.37 -6.34
C ASN A 293 0.54 -3.11 -7.59
N PRO A 294 -0.68 -2.83 -8.08
CA PRO A 294 -1.18 -3.33 -9.36
C PRO A 294 -0.24 -3.13 -10.57
N ILE A 295 0.47 -2.00 -10.63
CA ILE A 295 1.42 -1.69 -11.72
C ILE A 295 2.67 -2.55 -11.59
N ILE A 296 3.19 -2.73 -10.38
CA ILE A 296 4.32 -3.62 -10.09
C ILE A 296 3.96 -5.06 -10.44
N TYR A 297 2.75 -5.53 -10.12
CA TYR A 297 2.28 -6.86 -10.54
C TYR A 297 2.12 -6.96 -12.07
N PHE A 298 1.69 -5.91 -12.77
CA PHE A 298 1.55 -5.91 -14.23
C PHE A 298 2.90 -6.06 -14.96
N VAL A 299 3.91 -5.30 -14.53
CA VAL A 299 5.28 -5.44 -15.06
C VAL A 299 5.87 -6.77 -14.62
N GLY A 300 5.74 -7.09 -13.34
CA GLY A 300 6.42 -8.17 -12.65
C GLY A 300 5.87 -9.56 -12.93
N ASP A 301 4.56 -9.77 -13.05
CA ASP A 301 3.90 -11.10 -13.14
C ASP A 301 3.18 -11.27 -14.51
N THR A 302 3.56 -12.28 -15.30
CA THR A 302 3.03 -12.50 -16.65
C THR A 302 1.65 -13.13 -16.62
N LYS A 303 1.29 -13.86 -15.57
CA LYS A 303 -0.05 -14.42 -15.39
C LYS A 303 -1.00 -13.28 -15.04
N PHE A 304 -0.59 -12.38 -14.15
CA PHE A 304 -1.34 -11.16 -13.82
C PHE A 304 -1.47 -10.24 -15.05
N ARG A 305 -0.37 -9.98 -15.77
CA ARG A 305 -0.37 -9.19 -17.01
C ARG A 305 -1.33 -9.74 -18.06
N LYS A 306 -1.35 -11.06 -18.29
CA LYS A 306 -2.30 -11.71 -19.21
C LYS A 306 -3.75 -11.51 -18.77
N ILE A 307 -4.04 -11.60 -17.46
CA ILE A 307 -5.39 -11.35 -16.90
C ILE A 307 -5.79 -9.88 -17.11
N MET A 308 -4.95 -8.94 -16.70
CA MET A 308 -5.16 -7.49 -16.86
C MET A 308 -5.39 -7.09 -18.33
N THR A 309 -4.54 -7.58 -19.24
CA THR A 309 -4.65 -7.27 -20.68
C THR A 309 -5.97 -7.81 -21.26
N LYS A 310 -6.38 -9.03 -20.90
CA LYS A 310 -7.68 -9.59 -21.33
C LYS A 310 -8.85 -8.77 -20.78
N ALA A 311 -8.80 -8.37 -19.50
CA ALA A 311 -9.83 -7.54 -18.88
C ALA A 311 -9.95 -6.15 -19.55
N PHE A 312 -8.81 -5.51 -19.83
CA PHE A 312 -8.77 -4.22 -20.51
C PHE A 312 -9.33 -4.29 -21.95
N VAL A 313 -8.96 -5.32 -22.72
CA VAL A 313 -9.51 -5.56 -24.06
C VAL A 313 -11.02 -5.81 -24.01
N TYR A 314 -11.51 -6.56 -23.02
CA TYR A 314 -12.95 -6.79 -22.81
C TYR A 314 -13.72 -5.50 -22.49
N VAL A 315 -13.21 -4.67 -21.58
CA VAL A 315 -13.79 -3.35 -21.27
C VAL A 315 -13.81 -2.43 -22.50
N ILE A 316 -12.75 -2.40 -23.31
CA ILE A 316 -12.72 -1.63 -24.57
C ILE A 316 -13.77 -2.12 -25.57
N HIS A 317 -14.03 -3.43 -25.67
CA HIS A 317 -15.07 -3.95 -26.56
C HIS A 317 -16.48 -3.54 -26.11
N ILE A 318 -16.76 -3.60 -24.81
CA ILE A 318 -18.02 -3.11 -24.23
C ILE A 318 -18.21 -1.62 -24.52
N ILE A 319 -17.21 -0.79 -24.21
CA ILE A 319 -17.28 0.68 -24.44
C ILE A 319 -17.48 1.01 -25.92
N ARG A 320 -16.92 0.21 -26.83
CA ARG A 320 -17.07 0.38 -28.28
C ARG A 320 -18.35 -0.26 -28.86
N GLY A 321 -19.21 -0.85 -28.02
CA GLY A 321 -20.44 -1.52 -28.45
C GLY A 321 -20.21 -2.73 -29.37
N LYS A 322 -19.00 -3.31 -29.37
CA LYS A 322 -18.65 -4.42 -30.26
C LYS A 322 -18.77 -5.75 -29.53
N GLN A 323 -19.51 -6.69 -30.13
CA GLN A 323 -19.66 -8.05 -29.63
C GLN A 323 -18.28 -8.71 -29.54
N PHE A 324 -17.96 -9.29 -28.38
CA PHE A 324 -16.62 -9.82 -28.12
C PHE A 324 -16.35 -11.07 -28.97
N PRO A 325 -15.31 -11.10 -29.82
CA PRO A 325 -15.03 -12.24 -30.68
C PRO A 325 -14.49 -13.41 -29.86
N GLY A 326 -15.38 -14.35 -29.53
CA GLY A 326 -15.06 -15.56 -28.76
C GLY A 326 -15.85 -15.65 -27.45
N SER A 327 -17.16 -15.89 -27.54
CA SER A 327 -18.00 -16.35 -26.42
C SER A 327 -17.91 -17.88 -26.20
N ASN A 328 -16.80 -18.51 -26.60
CA ASN A 328 -16.51 -19.87 -26.18
C ASN A 328 -16.22 -19.82 -24.68
N HIS A 329 -16.98 -20.63 -23.94
CA HIS A 329 -16.97 -20.82 -22.49
C HIS A 329 -15.69 -20.38 -21.75
N PHE A 330 -15.84 -19.68 -20.63
CA PHE A 330 -14.75 -19.39 -19.68
C PHE A 330 -14.30 -20.69 -18.98
N GLU A 331 -13.66 -21.60 -19.72
CA GLU A 331 -13.10 -22.81 -19.15
C GLU A 331 -11.84 -22.48 -18.33
N LEU A 332 -11.80 -23.06 -17.14
CA LEU A 332 -10.70 -22.91 -16.20
C LEU A 332 -9.42 -23.62 -16.69
N SER A 333 -9.59 -24.60 -17.59
CA SER A 333 -8.59 -25.53 -18.14
C SER A 333 -7.43 -24.88 -18.90
N ASP A 334 -7.69 -23.85 -19.71
CA ASP A 334 -6.67 -23.23 -20.57
C ASP A 334 -5.55 -22.49 -19.81
N THR A 335 -5.71 -22.32 -18.50
CA THR A 335 -4.67 -21.75 -17.62
C THR A 335 -3.80 -22.78 -16.90
N LEU A 336 -4.05 -24.08 -17.08
CA LEU A 336 -3.30 -25.17 -16.43
C LEU A 336 -2.24 -25.83 -17.34
N LYS A 337 -2.42 -25.81 -18.68
CA LYS A 337 -1.54 -26.49 -19.65
C LYS A 337 -0.11 -25.91 -19.80
N THR A 338 0.31 -24.95 -18.98
CA THR A 338 1.66 -24.34 -19.05
C THR A 338 2.62 -24.76 -17.93
N GLU A 339 2.33 -25.81 -17.16
CA GLU A 339 3.25 -26.34 -16.13
C GLU A 339 3.77 -27.77 -16.38
N ASP A 340 3.15 -28.57 -17.27
CA ASP A 340 3.49 -30.01 -17.39
C ASP A 340 4.49 -30.39 -18.51
N HIS A 341 4.88 -29.48 -19.41
CA HIS A 341 5.87 -29.77 -20.47
C HIS A 341 7.31 -29.42 -20.06
N THR A 342 7.87 -30.19 -19.11
CA THR A 342 9.34 -30.28 -18.95
C THR A 342 9.89 -31.58 -18.34
N ASN A 343 9.10 -32.65 -18.13
CA ASN A 343 9.59 -33.89 -17.49
C ASN A 343 9.00 -35.18 -18.11
N THR A 344 9.25 -35.46 -19.39
CA THR A 344 8.96 -36.80 -19.96
C THR A 344 9.84 -37.23 -21.15
N THR A 345 11.18 -37.06 -21.06
CA THR A 345 12.08 -37.64 -22.09
C THR A 345 13.41 -38.18 -21.54
N THR A 346 13.37 -39.14 -20.61
CA THR A 346 14.47 -40.13 -20.43
C THR A 346 14.08 -41.24 -19.45
N LYS A 347 13.64 -42.38 -20.01
CA LYS A 347 13.94 -43.77 -19.55
C LYS A 347 13.00 -44.74 -20.28
N ASN A 348 13.49 -45.30 -21.38
CA ASN A 348 13.04 -46.57 -21.91
C ASN A 348 14.25 -47.25 -22.56
N SER A 349 15.00 -47.98 -21.73
CA SER A 349 15.95 -48.99 -22.19
C SER A 349 15.63 -50.30 -21.49
N SER A 350 15.58 -51.36 -22.30
CA SER A 350 15.97 -52.74 -21.95
C SER A 350 15.38 -53.34 -20.66
N THR A 351 14.46 -54.31 -20.82
CA THR A 351 14.80 -55.75 -20.84
C THR A 351 13.54 -56.57 -20.56
N ILE A 352 13.05 -57.31 -21.56
CA ILE A 352 12.11 -58.42 -21.32
C ILE A 352 12.95 -59.69 -21.28
N THR A 353 13.17 -60.22 -20.08
CA THR A 353 13.68 -61.58 -19.88
C THR A 353 12.79 -62.32 -18.90
N ASN A 354 12.52 -63.57 -19.24
CA ASN A 354 11.60 -64.45 -18.51
C ASN A 354 12.00 -64.61 -17.04
N ASN A 355 11.00 -64.77 -16.18
CA ASN A 355 11.07 -65.85 -15.20
C ASN A 355 9.68 -66.42 -14.90
N LYS A 356 9.61 -67.75 -14.89
CA LYS A 356 8.38 -68.55 -14.77
C LYS A 356 8.65 -69.58 -13.68
N PHE A 357 8.18 -69.36 -12.46
CA PHE A 357 8.14 -70.43 -11.46
C PHE A 357 7.05 -70.28 -10.39
N SER A 358 6.23 -71.33 -10.32
CA SER A 358 5.46 -71.88 -9.19
C SER A 358 4.75 -70.98 -8.17
N SER A 359 3.43 -71.15 -8.06
CA SER A 359 2.77 -71.45 -6.76
C SER A 359 1.34 -71.97 -6.99
N ALA A 360 0.82 -72.69 -5.99
CA ALA A 360 -0.57 -73.15 -5.80
C ALA A 360 -1.05 -74.41 -6.56
N ASP A 361 -0.68 -75.59 -6.04
CA ASP A 361 -1.64 -76.68 -5.83
C ASP A 361 -2.53 -76.34 -4.61
N ASN A 362 -3.85 -76.58 -4.71
CA ASN A 362 -4.71 -77.20 -3.67
C ASN A 362 -6.22 -76.95 -3.91
N SER A 363 -6.93 -78.01 -4.34
CA SER A 363 -8.33 -78.38 -4.06
C SER A 363 -8.73 -79.46 -5.08
N GLU A 364 -8.69 -80.75 -4.78
CA GLU A 364 -9.75 -81.51 -4.06
C GLU A 364 -11.17 -81.27 -4.60
N LEU A 365 -11.55 -81.98 -5.67
CA LEU A 365 -12.49 -83.12 -5.62
C LEU A 365 -12.55 -83.89 -6.95
#